data_AF-A0A017HN25-F1
#
_entry.id   AF-A0A017HN25-F1
#
_cell.length_a   1.000
_cell.length_b   1.000
_cell.length_c   1.000
_cell.angle_alpha   90.00
_cell.angle_beta   90.00
_cell.angle_gamma   90.00
#
_symmetry.space_group_name_H-M   'P 1'
#
loop_
_entity.id
_entity.type
_entity.pdbx_description
1 polymer ?
#
loop_
_entity_poly.entity_id
_entity_poly.type
_entity_poly.pdbx_seq_one_letter_code
_entity_poly.pdbx_strand_id
1 'polypeptide(L)'
;MADRIPATVASLQEARDGVLSFERELRRSPDLAARLAYPRAWIALKAEGEWRYAFALWAGHRGLDAATYLAVSERLDGRRSDAALSAWFAPVADPRRQEKHLRRLRELFLRHGQGRAPNARTRFLELAVEEPGHEKSGEKQLVDLLEAVYRGLSVPAQAAFRKRIGQ
;
A
#
# COMPACT_ATOMS: atom_id res chain seq x y z
N MET A 1 -19.70 -22.23 -7.80
CA MET A 1 -18.29 -21.89 -8.14
C MET A 1 -17.47 -21.39 -6.94
N ALA A 2 -18.00 -21.28 -5.71
CA ALA A 2 -17.34 -20.67 -4.55
C ALA A 2 -16.40 -21.62 -3.74
N ASP A 3 -15.71 -22.56 -4.40
CA ASP A 3 -14.93 -23.59 -3.69
C ASP A 3 -13.42 -23.60 -4.01
N ARG A 4 -13.01 -22.80 -5.00
CA ARG A 4 -11.61 -22.65 -5.38
C ARG A 4 -10.98 -21.49 -4.62
N ILE A 5 -9.89 -21.76 -3.91
CA ILE A 5 -9.04 -20.72 -3.30
C ILE A 5 -8.43 -19.88 -4.44
N PRO A 6 -8.63 -18.55 -4.46
CA PRO A 6 -8.02 -17.69 -5.47
C PRO A 6 -6.49 -17.75 -5.43
N ALA A 7 -5.85 -17.53 -6.57
CA ALA A 7 -4.40 -17.42 -6.64
C ALA A 7 -3.91 -16.15 -5.92
N THR A 8 -2.68 -16.17 -5.41
CA THR A 8 -2.03 -14.96 -4.90
C THR A 8 -1.70 -14.00 -6.04
N VAL A 9 -1.63 -12.71 -5.73
CA VAL A 9 -1.19 -11.68 -6.67
C VAL A 9 0.24 -11.94 -7.17
N ALA A 10 0.53 -11.55 -8.41
CA ALA A 10 1.87 -11.65 -9.02
C ALA A 10 2.40 -10.29 -9.52
N SER A 11 1.67 -9.20 -9.33
CA SER A 11 2.15 -7.86 -9.63
C SER A 11 1.68 -6.84 -8.61
N LEU A 12 2.38 -5.72 -8.54
CA LEU A 12 1.96 -4.56 -7.75
C LEU A 12 0.57 -4.07 -8.20
N GLN A 13 0.28 -4.07 -9.51
CA GLN A 13 -1.00 -3.60 -10.03
C GLN A 13 -2.17 -4.43 -9.48
N GLU A 14 -2.04 -5.76 -9.47
CA GLU A 14 -3.06 -6.65 -8.91
C GLU A 14 -3.29 -6.38 -7.41
N ALA A 15 -2.23 -6.14 -6.64
CA ALA A 15 -2.35 -5.79 -5.23
C ALA A 15 -3.07 -4.44 -5.03
N ARG A 16 -2.75 -3.42 -5.84
CA ARG A 16 -3.42 -2.11 -5.82
C ARG A 16 -4.90 -2.22 -6.17
N ASP A 17 -5.22 -2.98 -7.22
CA ASP A 17 -6.61 -3.23 -7.62
C ASP A 17 -7.38 -3.96 -6.51
N GLY A 18 -6.72 -4.87 -5.79
CA GLY A 18 -7.24 -5.50 -4.57
C GLY A 18 -7.58 -4.48 -3.48
N VAL A 19 -6.69 -3.52 -3.19
CA VAL A 19 -6.95 -2.47 -2.20
C VAL A 19 -8.11 -1.56 -2.62
N LEU A 20 -8.14 -1.14 -3.89
CA LEU A 20 -9.18 -0.24 -4.41
C LEU A 20 -10.54 -0.91 -4.52
N SER A 21 -10.57 -2.21 -4.86
CA SER A 21 -11.81 -3.00 -4.91
C SER A 21 -12.40 -3.20 -3.52
N PHE A 22 -11.57 -3.43 -2.50
CA PHE A 22 -12.04 -3.65 -1.13
C PHE A 22 -12.93 -2.53 -0.61
N GLU A 23 -12.57 -1.26 -0.80
CA GLU A 23 -13.44 -0.16 -0.36
C GLU A 23 -14.77 -0.08 -1.12
N ARG A 24 -14.79 -0.49 -2.40
CA ARG A 24 -16.04 -0.58 -3.18
C ARG A 24 -16.94 -1.68 -2.63
N GLU A 25 -16.34 -2.82 -2.28
CA GLU A 25 -17.03 -3.97 -1.70
C GLU A 25 -17.54 -3.67 -0.28
N LEU A 26 -16.76 -2.97 0.55
CA LEU A 26 -17.19 -2.55 1.89
C LEU A 26 -18.44 -1.67 1.89
N ARG A 27 -18.61 -0.82 0.86
CA ARG A 27 -19.83 0.00 0.74
C ARG A 27 -21.08 -0.83 0.40
N ARG A 28 -20.90 -2.03 -0.14
CA ARG A 28 -21.97 -2.89 -0.66
C ARG A 28 -22.25 -4.11 0.23
N SER A 29 -21.33 -4.46 1.12
CA SER A 29 -21.42 -5.66 1.96
C SER A 29 -21.32 -5.32 3.45
N PRO A 30 -22.47 -5.24 4.16
CA PRO A 30 -22.49 -5.13 5.63
C PRO A 30 -21.77 -6.29 6.32
N ASP A 31 -21.83 -7.49 5.74
CA ASP A 31 -21.15 -8.67 6.28
C ASP A 31 -19.63 -8.55 6.21
N LEU A 32 -19.09 -7.98 5.13
CA LEU A 32 -17.67 -7.65 5.04
C LEU A 32 -17.30 -6.55 6.04
N ALA A 33 -18.14 -5.52 6.19
CA ALA A 33 -17.94 -4.47 7.18
C ALA A 33 -17.90 -5.03 8.61
N ALA A 34 -18.73 -6.03 8.94
CA ALA A 34 -18.71 -6.70 10.24
C ALA A 34 -17.40 -7.45 10.53
N ARG A 35 -16.56 -7.72 9.51
CA ARG A 35 -15.24 -8.34 9.66
C ARG A 35 -14.11 -7.34 9.90
N LEU A 36 -14.35 -6.03 9.79
CA LEU A 36 -13.30 -5.01 9.85
C LEU A 36 -12.40 -5.13 11.09
N ALA A 37 -12.94 -5.46 12.26
CA ALA A 37 -12.14 -5.54 13.49
C ALA A 37 -11.21 -6.77 13.59
N TYR A 38 -11.33 -7.77 12.71
CA TYR A 38 -10.62 -9.04 12.88
C TYR A 38 -9.18 -9.04 12.33
N PRO A 39 -8.91 -8.50 11.12
CA PRO A 39 -7.60 -8.64 10.51
C PRO A 39 -6.51 -7.91 11.28
N ARG A 40 -5.37 -8.60 11.41
CA ARG A 40 -4.16 -8.07 12.04
C ARG A 40 -3.27 -7.33 11.05
N ALA A 41 -3.34 -7.66 9.77
CA ALA A 41 -2.46 -7.11 8.75
C ALA A 41 -3.27 -6.27 7.76
N TRP A 42 -2.85 -5.03 7.59
CA TRP A 42 -3.52 -4.05 6.74
C TRP A 42 -2.54 -3.45 5.75
N ILE A 43 -2.98 -3.30 4.50
CA ILE A 43 -2.29 -2.48 3.51
C ILE A 43 -2.81 -1.05 3.66
N ALA A 44 -1.90 -0.08 3.71
CA ALA A 44 -2.18 1.33 3.58
C ALA A 44 -1.58 1.81 2.25
N LEU A 45 -2.43 2.13 1.29
CA LEU A 45 -2.04 2.59 -0.04
C LEU A 45 -2.45 4.04 -0.22
N LYS A 46 -1.53 4.89 -0.67
CA LYS A 46 -1.90 6.24 -1.11
C LYS A 46 -2.34 6.18 -2.57
N ALA A 47 -3.56 6.59 -2.86
CA ALA A 47 -4.13 6.63 -4.21
C ALA A 47 -4.92 7.94 -4.37
N GLU A 48 -4.64 8.69 -5.44
CA GLU A 48 -5.31 9.97 -5.73
C GLU A 48 -5.23 10.97 -4.56
N GLY A 49 -4.08 11.00 -3.87
CA GLY A 49 -3.87 11.87 -2.70
C GLY A 49 -4.44 11.33 -1.38
N GLU A 50 -5.34 10.36 -1.42
CA GLU A 50 -6.04 9.79 -0.27
C GLU A 50 -5.47 8.44 0.18
N TRP A 51 -5.66 8.12 1.46
CA TRP A 51 -5.28 6.82 2.00
C TRP A 51 -6.40 5.82 1.86
N ARG A 52 -6.07 4.67 1.26
CA ARG A 52 -6.93 3.52 1.06
C ARG A 52 -6.44 2.36 1.90
N TYR A 53 -7.38 1.59 2.45
CA TYR A 53 -7.06 0.51 3.36
C TYR A 53 -7.73 -0.78 2.95
N ALA A 54 -7.00 -1.89 3.00
CA ALA A 54 -7.56 -3.22 2.82
C ALA A 54 -6.85 -4.23 3.71
N PHE A 55 -7.52 -5.36 3.97
CA PHE A 55 -6.86 -6.49 4.61
C PHE A 55 -5.70 -6.95 3.74
N ALA A 56 -4.54 -7.25 4.34
CA ALA A 56 -3.44 -7.84 3.58
C ALA A 56 -3.89 -9.17 2.94
N LEU A 57 -4.63 -9.99 3.69
CA LEU A 57 -5.22 -11.25 3.21
C LEU A 57 -6.11 -11.07 1.97
N TRP A 58 -6.81 -9.94 1.87
CA TRP A 58 -7.62 -9.59 0.70
C TRP A 58 -6.73 -9.17 -0.47
N ALA A 59 -5.88 -8.16 -0.27
CA ALA A 59 -5.04 -7.60 -1.33
C ALA A 59 -3.99 -8.58 -1.86
N GLY A 60 -3.63 -9.60 -1.08
CA GLY A 60 -2.69 -10.64 -1.51
C GLY A 60 -3.28 -11.72 -2.40
N HIS A 61 -4.59 -11.71 -2.66
CA HIS A 61 -5.26 -12.67 -3.55
C HIS A 61 -5.96 -11.95 -4.72
N ARG A 62 -5.93 -12.58 -5.89
CA ARG A 62 -6.50 -11.99 -7.11
C ARG A 62 -8.02 -12.03 -7.10
N GLY A 63 -8.63 -10.94 -7.52
CA GLY A 63 -10.04 -10.88 -7.89
C GLY A 63 -11.01 -11.24 -6.77
N LEU A 64 -10.62 -11.03 -5.50
CA LEU A 64 -11.55 -11.18 -4.39
C LEU A 64 -12.64 -10.11 -4.46
N ASP A 65 -13.88 -10.56 -4.27
CA ASP A 65 -15.04 -9.75 -3.92
C ASP A 65 -15.57 -10.15 -2.54
N ALA A 66 -16.57 -9.42 -2.02
CA ALA A 66 -17.06 -9.66 -0.67
C ALA A 66 -17.61 -11.08 -0.49
N ALA A 67 -18.40 -11.55 -1.47
CA ALA A 67 -19.03 -12.86 -1.43
C ALA A 67 -18.00 -13.99 -1.40
N THR A 68 -17.00 -13.93 -2.28
CA THR A 68 -15.93 -14.92 -2.37
C THR A 68 -15.08 -14.88 -1.11
N TYR A 69 -14.66 -13.70 -0.65
CA TYR A 69 -13.87 -13.58 0.59
C TYR A 69 -14.61 -14.16 1.80
N LEU A 70 -15.89 -13.85 1.98
CA LEU A 70 -16.68 -14.37 3.09
C LEU A 70 -16.82 -15.89 3.02
N ALA A 71 -16.91 -16.47 1.82
CA ALA A 71 -17.00 -17.92 1.63
C ALA A 71 -15.67 -18.66 1.90
N VAL A 72 -14.52 -18.07 1.55
CA VAL A 72 -13.22 -18.78 1.60
C VAL A 72 -12.22 -18.23 2.62
N SER A 73 -12.53 -17.15 3.34
CA SER A 73 -11.57 -16.44 4.22
C SER A 73 -10.88 -17.32 5.26
N GLU A 74 -11.59 -18.30 5.83
CA GLU A 74 -11.02 -19.24 6.81
C GLU A 74 -9.98 -20.20 6.20
N ARG A 75 -10.04 -20.40 4.87
CA ARG A 75 -9.12 -21.24 4.10
C ARG A 75 -7.99 -20.44 3.46
N LEU A 76 -8.06 -19.11 3.46
CA LEU A 76 -7.00 -18.27 2.92
C LEU A 76 -5.79 -18.27 3.86
N ASP A 77 -4.60 -18.45 3.30
CA ASP A 77 -3.36 -18.48 4.08
C ASP A 77 -2.71 -17.09 4.13
N GLY A 78 -2.72 -16.48 5.33
CA GLY A 78 -2.08 -15.20 5.57
C GLY A 78 -0.58 -15.19 5.28
N ARG A 79 0.13 -16.31 5.46
CA ARG A 79 1.57 -16.41 5.16
C ARG A 79 1.83 -16.32 3.67
N ARG A 80 0.99 -16.96 2.85
CA ARG A 80 1.07 -16.88 1.39
C ARG A 80 0.77 -15.47 0.89
N SER A 81 -0.26 -14.85 1.46
CA SER A 81 -0.59 -13.45 1.18
C SER A 81 0.55 -12.50 1.54
N ASP A 82 1.14 -12.65 2.73
CA ASP A 82 2.27 -11.83 3.18
C ASP A 82 3.50 -12.03 2.27
N ALA A 83 3.80 -13.28 1.87
CA ALA A 83 4.91 -13.59 0.97
C ALA A 83 4.70 -13.02 -0.44
N ALA A 84 3.47 -13.01 -0.96
CA ALA A 84 3.17 -12.40 -2.24
C ALA A 84 3.32 -10.86 -2.20
N LEU A 85 2.90 -10.23 -1.10
CA LEU A 85 2.92 -8.77 -0.95
C LEU A 85 4.30 -8.20 -0.59
N SER A 86 5.19 -9.00 0.02
CA SER A 86 6.51 -8.54 0.50
C SER A 86 7.44 -8.04 -0.60
N ALA A 87 7.16 -8.39 -1.86
CA ALA A 87 7.88 -7.86 -3.02
C ALA A 87 7.70 -6.35 -3.22
N TRP A 88 6.60 -5.77 -2.71
CA TRP A 88 6.27 -4.35 -2.95
C TRP A 88 5.89 -3.58 -1.69
N PHE A 89 5.44 -4.26 -0.65
CA PHE A 89 5.00 -3.64 0.58
C PHE A 89 5.89 -4.03 1.76
N ALA A 90 6.23 -3.07 2.60
CA ALA A 90 7.01 -3.29 3.81
C ALA A 90 6.22 -2.87 5.06
N PRO A 91 6.50 -3.49 6.22
CA PRO A 91 5.96 -3.04 7.50
C PRO A 91 6.31 -1.59 7.80
N VAL A 92 5.32 -0.84 8.27
CA VAL A 92 5.52 0.53 8.76
C VAL A 92 6.28 0.47 10.08
N ALA A 93 7.56 0.86 10.10
CA ALA A 93 8.39 0.79 11.31
C ALA A 93 8.14 1.96 12.29
N ASP A 94 7.82 3.16 11.79
CA ASP A 94 7.63 4.36 12.62
C ASP A 94 6.33 4.28 13.43
N PRO A 95 6.39 4.26 14.78
CA PRO A 95 5.21 4.23 15.64
C PRO A 95 4.25 5.40 15.42
N ARG A 96 4.77 6.60 15.11
CA ARG A 96 3.92 7.79 14.85
C ARG A 96 3.14 7.63 13.55
N ARG A 97 3.75 7.00 12.55
CA ARG A 97 3.09 6.67 11.28
C ARG A 97 2.05 5.59 11.48
N GLN A 98 2.36 4.53 12.25
CA GLN A 98 1.37 3.52 12.63
C GLN A 98 0.16 4.13 13.34
N GLU A 99 0.38 5.06 14.27
CA GLU A 99 -0.71 5.73 15.00
C GLU A 99 -1.61 6.55 14.06
N LYS A 100 -1.02 7.26 13.07
CA LYS A 100 -1.78 7.97 12.03
C LYS A 100 -2.65 7.00 11.22
N HIS A 101 -2.12 5.84 10.83
CA HIS A 101 -2.92 4.84 10.13
C HIS A 101 -4.01 4.25 11.02
N LEU A 102 -3.74 4.02 12.30
CA LEU A 102 -4.74 3.52 13.24
C LEU A 102 -5.91 4.50 13.42
N ARG A 103 -5.66 5.81 13.49
CA ARG A 103 -6.73 6.83 13.55
C ARG A 103 -7.61 6.79 12.31
N ARG A 104 -7.01 6.82 11.12
CA ARG A 104 -7.75 6.71 9.84
C ARG A 104 -8.49 5.38 9.69
N LEU A 105 -7.93 4.29 10.21
CA LEU A 105 -8.60 2.99 10.20
C LEU A 105 -9.85 3.01 11.10
N ARG A 106 -9.79 3.66 12.27
CA ARG A 106 -10.98 3.87 13.11
C ARG A 106 -12.04 4.73 12.40
N GLU A 107 -11.63 5.79 11.70
CA GLU A 107 -12.54 6.59 10.88
C GLU A 107 -13.20 5.76 9.77
N LEU A 108 -12.45 4.89 9.09
CA LEU A 108 -13.01 3.93 8.14
C LEU A 108 -14.06 3.02 8.79
N PHE A 109 -13.77 2.46 9.97
CA PHE A 109 -14.71 1.58 10.67
C PHE A 109 -16.02 2.30 11.00
N LEU A 110 -15.94 3.52 11.54
CA LEU A 110 -17.11 4.33 11.87
C LEU A 110 -17.95 4.65 10.63
N ARG A 111 -17.33 4.97 9.49
CA ARG A 111 -18.03 5.19 8.22
C ARG A 111 -18.84 3.97 7.75
N HIS A 112 -18.44 2.77 8.17
CA HIS A 112 -19.12 1.51 7.87
C HIS A 112 -19.92 0.96 9.07
N GLY A 113 -20.28 1.83 10.03
CA GLY A 113 -21.14 1.47 11.17
C GLY A 113 -20.47 0.58 12.22
N GLN A 114 -19.14 0.43 12.19
CA GLN A 114 -18.38 -0.38 13.14
C GLN A 114 -17.82 0.49 14.26
N GLY A 115 -18.38 0.36 15.47
CA GLY A 115 -17.86 1.01 16.68
C GLY A 115 -16.73 0.25 17.39
N ARG A 116 -16.39 -0.97 16.94
CA ARG A 116 -15.33 -1.79 17.54
C ARG A 116 -13.96 -1.21 17.20
N ALA A 117 -13.02 -1.29 18.14
CA ALA A 117 -11.63 -0.95 17.86
C ALA A 117 -11.01 -1.96 16.88
N PRO A 118 -10.03 -1.54 16.05
CA PRO A 118 -9.17 -2.47 15.31
C PRO A 118 -8.49 -3.47 16.25
N ASN A 119 -8.08 -4.62 15.71
CA ASN A 119 -7.37 -5.64 16.46
C ASN A 119 -6.16 -5.05 17.20
N ALA A 120 -5.94 -5.43 18.47
CA ALA A 120 -4.81 -4.93 19.26
C ALA A 120 -3.43 -5.25 18.65
N ARG A 121 -3.35 -6.29 17.79
CA ARG A 121 -2.14 -6.69 17.06
C ARG A 121 -2.12 -6.17 15.61
N THR A 122 -2.83 -5.07 15.34
CA THR A 122 -2.85 -4.45 14.02
C THR A 122 -1.45 -3.99 13.62
N ARG A 123 -1.03 -4.37 12.42
CA ARG A 123 0.17 -3.90 11.72
C ARG A 123 -0.20 -3.36 10.35
N PHE A 124 0.55 -2.37 9.90
CA PHE A 124 0.37 -1.74 8.60
C PHE A 124 1.54 -2.08 7.68
N LEU A 125 1.21 -2.28 6.40
CA LEU A 125 2.11 -2.46 5.29
C LEU A 125 1.91 -1.26 4.34
N GLU A 126 2.99 -0.62 3.96
CA GLU A 126 2.99 0.49 2.98
C GLU A 126 3.87 0.14 1.79
N LEU A 127 3.63 0.82 0.67
CA LEU A 127 4.45 0.65 -0.53
C LEU A 127 5.91 1.00 -0.22
N ALA A 128 6.82 0.06 -0.49
CA ALA A 128 8.25 0.16 -0.22
C ALA A 128 9.09 0.30 -1.49
N VAL A 129 8.49 0.02 -2.65
CA VAL A 129 9.09 0.30 -3.95
C VAL A 129 8.85 1.76 -4.32
N GLU A 130 9.89 2.45 -4.77
CA GLU A 130 9.73 3.77 -5.39
C GLU A 130 8.96 3.58 -6.70
N GLU A 131 7.79 4.21 -6.81
CA GLU A 131 7.04 4.14 -8.07
C GLU A 131 7.85 4.86 -9.16
N PRO A 132 7.93 4.32 -10.39
CA PRO A 132 8.44 5.07 -11.53
C PRO A 132 7.65 6.39 -11.65
N GLY A 133 8.32 7.53 -11.44
CA GLY A 133 7.70 8.87 -11.45
C GLY A 133 7.34 9.46 -10.08
N HIS A 134 7.51 8.72 -8.97
CA HIS A 134 7.51 9.25 -7.60
C HIS A 134 8.95 9.35 -7.06
N GLU A 135 9.84 10.00 -7.82
CA GLU A 135 11.07 10.54 -7.21
C GLU A 135 10.64 11.39 -6.01
N LYS A 136 11.29 11.20 -4.85
CA LYS A 136 11.00 12.05 -3.69
C LYS A 136 11.12 13.48 -4.19
N SER A 137 10.10 14.31 -3.96
CA SER A 137 10.08 15.69 -4.50
C SER A 137 11.40 16.44 -4.25
N GLY A 138 12.11 16.13 -3.17
CA GLY A 138 13.43 16.67 -2.87
C GLY A 138 14.58 16.14 -3.73
N GLU A 139 14.56 14.87 -4.16
CA GLU A 139 15.57 14.30 -5.07
C GLU A 139 15.41 14.88 -6.47
N LYS A 140 14.19 14.96 -7.00
CA LYS A 140 13.92 15.65 -8.27
C LYS A 140 14.34 17.12 -8.22
N GLN A 141 13.98 17.83 -7.15
CA GLN A 141 14.41 19.21 -6.94
C GLN A 141 15.94 19.34 -6.83
N LEU A 142 16.61 18.36 -6.23
CA LEU A 142 18.07 18.34 -6.14
C LEU A 142 18.71 18.08 -7.51
N VAL A 143 18.15 17.17 -8.31
CA VAL A 143 18.59 16.91 -9.69
C VAL A 143 18.38 18.16 -10.56
N ASP A 144 17.20 18.77 -10.49
CA ASP A 144 16.89 20.02 -11.20
C ASP A 144 17.85 21.16 -10.78
N LEU A 145 18.19 21.26 -9.49
CA LEU A 145 19.16 22.22 -8.98
C LEU A 145 20.57 21.93 -9.51
N LEU A 146 21.01 20.67 -9.47
CA LEU A 146 22.32 20.26 -9.98
C LEU A 146 22.43 20.52 -11.48
N GLU A 147 21.35 20.31 -12.23
CA GLU A 147 21.27 20.64 -13.66
C GLU A 147 21.36 22.16 -13.88
N ALA A 148 20.61 22.96 -13.13
CA ALA A 148 20.66 24.42 -13.24
C ALA A 148 22.06 24.97 -12.92
N VAL A 149 22.70 24.45 -11.86
CA VAL A 149 24.09 24.77 -11.51
C VAL A 149 25.02 24.40 -12.65
N TYR A 150 24.92 23.18 -13.18
CA TYR A 150 25.75 22.71 -14.28
C TYR A 150 25.62 23.59 -15.54
N ARG A 151 24.40 23.96 -15.93
CA ARG A 151 24.13 24.85 -17.06
C ARG A 151 24.68 26.27 -16.85
N GLY A 152 24.74 26.74 -15.60
CA GLY A 152 25.31 28.03 -15.25
C GLY A 152 26.85 28.09 -15.25
N LEU A 153 27.53 26.93 -15.29
CA LEU A 153 28.99 26.88 -15.34
C LEU A 153 29.53 27.24 -16.74
N SER A 154 30.74 27.79 -16.79
CA SER A 154 31.48 27.96 -18.04
C SER A 154 31.85 26.59 -18.64
N VAL A 155 32.08 26.54 -19.96
CA VAL A 155 32.43 25.29 -20.67
C VAL A 155 33.62 24.54 -20.04
N PRO A 156 34.72 25.22 -19.62
CA PRO A 156 35.82 24.56 -18.91
C PRO A 156 35.40 23.98 -17.56
N ALA A 157 34.55 24.70 -16.81
CA ALA A 157 34.05 24.26 -15.51
C ALA A 157 33.07 23.08 -15.63
N GLN A 158 32.24 23.04 -16.68
CA GLN A 158 31.39 21.88 -17.00
C GLN A 158 32.22 20.62 -17.31
N ALA A 159 33.34 20.77 -18.02
CA ALA A 159 34.25 19.65 -18.28
C ALA A 159 34.91 19.14 -17.00
N ALA A 160 35.35 20.05 -16.12
CA ALA A 160 35.90 19.69 -14.81
C ALA A 160 34.85 19.04 -13.89
N PHE A 161 33.61 19.53 -13.92
CA PHE A 161 32.49 18.96 -13.18
C PHE A 161 32.24 17.52 -13.62
N ARG A 162 32.02 17.27 -14.93
CA ARG A 162 31.83 15.91 -15.48
C ARG A 162 32.94 14.93 -15.08
N LYS A 163 34.19 15.39 -15.07
CA LYS A 163 35.34 14.55 -14.68
C LYS A 163 35.30 14.13 -13.21
N ARG A 164 34.70 14.93 -12.32
CA ARG A 164 34.62 14.66 -10.87
C ARG A 164 33.43 13.81 -10.46
N ILE A 165 32.28 13.94 -11.14
CA ILE A 165 31.06 13.16 -10.84
C ILE A 165 30.98 11.82 -11.59
N GLY A 166 31.82 11.60 -12.60
CA GLY A 166 31.93 10.31 -13.30
C GLY A 166 32.96 9.34 -12.71
N GLN A 167 33.55 9.66 -11.55
CA GLN A 167 34.41 8.79 -10.72
C GLN A 167 33.66 8.39 -9.46
#